data_AF-A0A0G1ATQ2-F1
#
_entry.id   AF-A0A0G1ATQ2-F1
#
_cell.length_a   1.000
_cell.length_b   1.000
_cell.length_c   1.000
_cell.angle_alpha   90.00
_cell.angle_beta   90.00
_cell.angle_gamma   90.00
#
_symmetry.space_group_name_H-M   'P 1'
#
loop_
_entity.id
_entity.type
_entity.pdbx_description
1 polymer ?
#
loop_
_entity_poly.entity_id
_entity_poly.type
_entity_poly.pdbx_seq_one_letter_code
_entity_poly.pdbx_strand_id
1 'polypeptide(L)' 'MGQINTSTPKGFRDFLPEQANARQFVVGKIIETFRLFGFEPLETPALEFAETLNGKYGEEEKLIYEF' A
#
# COMPACT_ATOMS: atom_id res chain seq x y z
N MET A 1 25.51 -16.69 -18.26
CA MET A 1 24.24 -16.05 -17.81
C MET A 1 24.58 -15.18 -16.62
N GLY A 2 24.19 -13.90 -16.61
CA GLY A 2 24.45 -13.01 -15.49
C GLY A 2 23.68 -13.42 -14.25
N GLN A 3 24.25 -13.20 -13.06
CA GLN A 3 23.59 -13.46 -11.79
C GLN A 3 22.38 -12.53 -11.62
N ILE A 4 21.19 -13.09 -11.41
CA ILE A 4 19.96 -12.33 -11.19
C ILE A 4 19.91 -11.89 -9.73
N ASN A 5 19.64 -10.60 -9.49
CA ASN A 5 19.39 -10.12 -8.14
C ASN A 5 17.99 -10.55 -7.68
N THR A 6 17.93 -11.36 -6.63
CA THR A 6 16.68 -11.88 -6.04
C THR A 6 16.26 -11.13 -4.77
N SER A 7 16.98 -10.09 -4.35
CA SER A 7 16.58 -9.29 -3.18
C SER A 7 15.37 -8.41 -3.48
N THR A 8 14.50 -8.22 -2.49
CA THR A 8 13.42 -7.22 -2.58
C THR A 8 13.99 -5.80 -2.69
N PRO A 9 13.25 -4.84 -3.29
CA PRO A 9 13.63 -3.44 -3.25
C PRO A 9 13.80 -2.94 -1.82
N LYS A 10 14.72 -1.99 -1.60
CA LYS A 10 15.00 -1.43 -0.28
C LYS A 10 13.72 -0.87 0.35
N GLY A 11 13.42 -1.27 1.58
CA GLY A 11 12.20 -0.86 2.31
C GLY A 11 10.99 -1.77 2.10
N PHE A 12 11.08 -2.77 1.21
CA PHE A 12 10.03 -3.76 0.96
C PHE A 12 10.41 -5.12 1.55
N ARG A 13 9.41 -5.88 1.98
CA ARG A 13 9.58 -7.24 2.53
C ARG A 13 8.44 -8.14 2.11
N ASP A 14 8.71 -9.44 2.07
CA ASP A 14 7.67 -10.46 1.93
C ASP A 14 6.90 -10.63 3.24
N PHE A 15 5.62 -10.95 3.10
CA PHE A 15 4.79 -11.43 4.21
C PHE A 15 4.54 -12.92 4.00
N LEU A 16 5.15 -13.75 4.85
CA LEU A 16 4.97 -15.21 4.81
C LEU A 16 3.56 -15.60 5.32
N PRO A 17 3.11 -16.85 5.09
CA PRO A 17 1.72 -17.23 5.35
C PRO A 17 1.19 -16.86 6.74
N GLU A 18 1.96 -17.08 7.80
CA GLU A 18 1.58 -16.71 9.16
C GLU A 18 1.28 -15.21 9.30
N GLN A 19 2.16 -14.36 8.78
CA GLN A 19 2.02 -12.91 8.84
C GLN A 19 0.90 -12.40 7.93
N ALA A 20 0.76 -13.00 6.74
CA ALA A 20 -0.30 -12.66 5.80
C ALA A 20 -1.68 -12.98 6.40
N ASN A 21 -1.83 -14.15 7.03
CA ASN A 21 -3.06 -14.56 7.71
C ASN A 21 -3.40 -13.63 8.87
N ALA A 22 -2.41 -13.29 9.71
CA ALA A 22 -2.61 -12.33 10.81
C ALA A 22 -3.04 -10.94 10.29
N ARG A 23 -2.44 -10.47 9.19
CA ARG A 23 -2.83 -9.20 8.56
C ARG A 23 -4.26 -9.25 8.02
N GLN A 24 -4.65 -10.33 7.34
CA GLN A 24 -6.01 -10.50 6.83
C GLN A 24 -7.04 -10.49 7.97
N PHE A 25 -6.75 -11.14 9.09
CA PHE A 25 -7.62 -11.12 10.27
C PHE A 25 -7.83 -9.68 10.80
N VAL A 26 -6.75 -8.93 10.99
CA VAL A 26 -6.83 -7.54 11.50
C VAL A 26 -7.59 -6.63 10.53
N VAL A 27 -7.24 -6.67 9.24
CA VAL A 27 -7.92 -5.87 8.21
C VAL A 27 -9.42 -6.22 8.15
N GLY A 28 -9.76 -7.52 8.26
CA GLY A 28 -11.14 -7.98 8.31
C GLY A 28 -11.94 -7.36 9.44
N LYS A 29 -11.35 -7.25 10.65
CA LYS A 29 -12.02 -6.60 11.80
C LYS A 29 -12.26 -5.11 11.60
N ILE A 30 -11.33 -4.41 10.97
CA ILE A 30 -11.50 -3.00 10.63
C ILE A 30 -12.64 -2.82 9.61
N ILE A 31 -12.66 -3.63 8.55
CA ILE A 31 -13.70 -3.60 7.52
C ILE A 31 -15.08 -3.93 8.12
N GLU A 32 -15.17 -4.98 8.93
CA GLU A 32 -16.40 -5.37 9.63
C GLU A 32 -16.96 -4.21 10.45
N THR A 33 -16.09 -3.52 11.18
CA THR A 33 -16.47 -2.36 12.00
C THR A 33 -17.02 -1.23 11.14
N PHE A 34 -16.34 -0.82 10.06
CA PHE A 34 -16.83 0.25 9.20
C PHE A 34 -18.15 -0.08 8.49
N ARG A 35 -18.36 -1.34 8.10
CA ARG A 35 -19.62 -1.78 7.51
C ARG A 35 -20.80 -1.66 8.48
N LEU A 36 -20.59 -1.87 9.78
CA LEU A 36 -21.64 -1.68 10.79
C LEU A 36 -22.14 -0.22 10.87
N PHE A 37 -21.32 0.74 10.44
CA PHE A 37 -21.69 2.16 10.37
C PHE A 37 -22.17 2.60 8.98
N GLY A 38 -22.40 1.66 8.05
CA GLY A 38 -22.95 1.94 6.72
C GLY A 38 -21.94 2.47 5.70
N PHE A 39 -20.64 2.35 5.97
CA PHE A 39 -19.60 2.71 4.98
C PHE A 39 -19.48 1.64 3.91
N GLU A 40 -19.31 2.08 2.66
CA GLU A 40 -19.06 1.22 1.50
C GLU A 40 -17.58 1.23 1.12
N PRO A 41 -17.04 0.11 0.60
CA PRO A 41 -15.67 0.07 0.11
C PRO A 41 -15.54 0.87 -1.20
N LEU A 42 -14.42 1.59 -1.32
CA LEU A 42 -13.97 2.25 -2.55
C LEU A 42 -12.49 1.90 -2.74
N GLU A 43 -12.11 1.60 -3.98
CA GLU A 43 -10.72 1.36 -4.35
C GLU A 43 -10.33 2.33 -5.47
N THR A 44 -9.09 2.80 -5.42
CA THR A 44 -8.47 3.64 -6.45
C THR A 44 -7.22 2.93 -6.98
N PRO A 45 -6.74 3.29 -8.17
CA PRO A 45 -5.44 2.81 -8.65
C PRO A 45 -4.32 3.02 -7.62
N ALA A 46 -3.35 2.10 -7.60
CA ALA A 46 -2.17 2.24 -6.74
C ALA A 46 -1.22 3.36 -7.19
N LEU A 47 -1.39 3.82 -8.44
CA LEU A 47 -0.61 4.84 -9.10
C LEU A 47 -1.56 5.90 -9.65
N GLU A 48 -1.26 7.17 -9.40
CA GLU A 48 -1.98 8.32 -9.94
C GLU A 48 -1.02 9.18 -10.77
N PHE A 49 -1.53 10.06 -11.61
CA PHE A 49 -0.68 11.02 -12.32
C PHE A 49 0.03 11.95 -11.32
N ALA A 50 1.29 12.30 -11.59
CA ALA A 50 2.06 13.20 -10.71
C ALA A 50 1.33 14.53 -10.48
N GLU A 51 0.69 15.10 -11.52
CA GLU A 51 -0.12 16.32 -11.40
C GLU A 51 -1.31 16.18 -10.43
N THR A 52 -1.80 14.96 -10.18
CA THR A 52 -2.87 14.70 -9.22
C THR A 52 -2.34 14.73 -7.78
N LEU A 53 -1.05 14.47 -7.57
CA LEU A 53 -0.42 14.38 -6.24
C LEU A 53 0.38 15.64 -5.85
N ASN A 54 0.95 16.34 -6.83
CA ASN A 54 1.84 17.49 -6.62
C ASN A 54 1.12 18.72 -6.05
N GLY A 55 1.85 19.52 -5.27
CA GLY A 55 1.35 20.76 -4.65
C GLY A 55 0.41 20.55 -3.45
N LYS A 56 0.22 19.31 -2.98
CA LYS A 56 -0.69 18.97 -1.87
C LYS A 56 0.01 18.76 -0.53
N TYR A 57 1.29 18.40 -0.54
CA TYR A 57 2.00 17.89 0.65
C TYR A 57 3.25 18.72 1.02
N GLY A 58 3.58 19.77 0.26
CA GLY A 58 4.67 20.69 0.61
C GLY A 58 6.02 19.98 0.61
N GLU A 59 6.80 20.11 1.70
CA GLU A 59 8.14 19.51 1.78
C GLU A 59 8.14 17.97 1.72
N GLU A 60 7.00 17.33 2.03
CA GLU A 60 6.88 15.87 2.02
C GLU A 60 6.72 15.30 0.61
N GLU A 61 6.49 16.13 -0.41
CA GLU A 61 6.38 15.70 -1.81
C GLU A 61 7.64 15.00 -2.31
N LYS A 62 8.80 15.34 -1.76
CA LYS A 62 10.08 14.66 -2.06
C LYS A 62 10.12 13.17 -1.69
N LEU A 63 9.12 12.68 -0.94
CA LEU A 63 8.98 11.29 -0.51
C LEU A 63 8.07 10.47 -1.44
N ILE A 64 7.44 11.12 -2.44
CA ILE A 64 6.60 10.45 -3.44
C ILE A 64 7.48 9.67 -4.42
N TYR A 65 7.10 8.43 -4.72
CA TYR A 65 7.71 7.67 -5.80
C TYR A 65 7.11 8.14 -7.13
N GLU A 66 7.95 8.77 -7.96
CA GLU A 66 7.63 9.13 -9.35
C GLU A 66 8.21 8.07 -10.30
N PHE A 67 7.47 7.74 -11.36
CA PHE A 67 7.81 6.69 -12.34
C PHE A 67 7.48 7.14 -13.77
#